data_AF-A0A7V1CV40-F1
#
_entry.id   AF-A0A7V1CV40-F1
#
_cell.length_a   1.000
_cell.length_b   1.000
_cell.length_c   1.000
_cell.angle_alpha   90.00
_cell.angle_beta   90.00
_cell.angle_gamma   90.00
#
_symmetry.space_group_name_H-M   'P 1'
#
loop_
_entity.id
_entity.type
_entity.pdbx_description
1 polymer ?
#
loop_
_entity_poly.entity_id
_entity_poly.type
_entity_poly.pdbx_seq_one_letter_code
_entity_poly.pdbx_strand_id
1 'polypeptide(L)'
;MPKTRQQLNLENLALITAGSIVDVEILTPTTSKRIKTEFVGLLHDRFVILNYPTAKRLSNAIEYLKDGVVVIVRAVLESGGGQVIAFRQQIMSVSSHPARLIYLNFPTQVQLFSLRSETRIPTLLAAKIKLCDERELHGVIKDISVTGVMFDVKGLDDLSELKNTQCNIVLDEKNKGITEFSGQICSIKSRAAGAQFGIQLTASEDEMKAFMKDHLIDLSVLAPLV
;
A
#
# COMPACT_ATOMS: atom_id res chain seq x y z
N MET A 1 -16.30 26.59 14.19
CA MET A 1 -16.93 25.52 15.01
C MET A 1 -16.13 24.24 14.77
N PRO A 2 -15.85 23.42 15.80
CA PRO A 2 -15.20 22.13 15.59
C PRO A 2 -16.11 21.20 14.78
N LYS A 3 -15.53 20.46 13.83
CA LYS A 3 -16.29 19.51 12.99
C LYS A 3 -16.83 18.38 13.85
N THR A 4 -18.06 17.94 13.58
CA THR A 4 -18.61 16.75 14.24
C THR A 4 -17.90 15.49 13.74
N ARG A 5 -17.92 14.42 14.55
CA ARG A 5 -17.33 13.13 14.15
C ARG A 5 -17.94 12.58 12.86
N GLN A 6 -19.23 12.83 12.62
CA GLN A 6 -19.91 12.46 11.37
C GLN A 6 -19.36 13.24 10.17
N GLN A 7 -19.13 14.55 10.32
CA GLN A 7 -18.51 15.36 9.28
C GLN A 7 -17.09 14.86 8.95
N LEU A 8 -16.29 14.53 9.96
CA LEU A 8 -14.95 13.98 9.76
C LEU A 8 -14.98 12.61 9.08
N ASN A 9 -15.92 11.73 9.44
CA ASN A 9 -16.10 10.45 8.76
C ASN A 9 -16.43 10.64 7.28
N LEU A 10 -17.37 11.55 6.97
CA LEU A 10 -17.74 11.84 5.59
C LEU A 10 -16.56 12.38 4.78
N GLU A 11 -15.81 13.33 5.35
CA GLU A 11 -14.60 13.88 4.72
C GLU A 11 -13.57 12.80 4.42
N ASN A 12 -13.31 11.90 5.37
CA ASN A 12 -12.40 10.78 5.15
C ASN A 12 -12.92 9.87 4.04
N LEU A 13 -14.19 9.44 4.09
CA LEU A 13 -14.75 8.57 3.04
C LEU A 13 -14.74 9.22 1.66
N ALA A 14 -14.89 10.54 1.58
CA ALA A 14 -14.84 11.29 0.32
C ALA A 14 -13.44 11.28 -0.32
N LEU A 15 -12.38 10.94 0.44
CA LEU A 15 -11.03 10.73 -0.11
C LEU A 15 -10.92 9.40 -0.89
N ILE A 16 -11.86 8.47 -0.71
CA ILE A 16 -11.87 7.21 -1.46
C ILE A 16 -12.45 7.48 -2.86
N THR A 17 -11.60 7.40 -3.88
CA THR A 17 -12.02 7.60 -5.27
C THR A 17 -12.93 6.46 -5.76
N ALA A 18 -14.03 6.79 -6.42
CA ALA A 18 -14.85 5.80 -7.13
C ALA A 18 -14.00 5.04 -8.18
N GLY A 19 -14.18 3.73 -8.29
CA GLY A 19 -13.34 2.86 -9.11
C GLY A 19 -12.08 2.33 -8.42
N SER A 20 -11.73 2.84 -7.23
CA SER A 20 -10.56 2.35 -6.49
C SER A 20 -10.79 0.93 -5.94
N ILE A 21 -9.71 0.15 -5.84
CA ILE A 21 -9.77 -1.20 -5.28
C ILE A 21 -9.67 -1.12 -3.75
N VAL A 22 -10.66 -1.71 -3.08
CA VAL A 22 -10.72 -1.86 -1.63
C VAL A 22 -10.54 -3.32 -1.22
N ASP A 23 -9.90 -3.52 -0.08
CA ASP A 23 -9.81 -4.81 0.61
C ASP A 23 -10.99 -4.93 1.58
N VAL A 24 -11.76 -6.01 1.46
CA VAL A 24 -12.90 -6.30 2.31
C VAL A 24 -12.61 -7.57 3.07
N GLU A 25 -12.50 -7.45 4.39
CA GLU A 25 -12.34 -8.56 5.31
C GLU A 25 -13.71 -8.92 5.90
N ILE A 26 -14.22 -10.08 5.49
CA ILE A 26 -15.49 -10.64 5.92
C ILE A 26 -15.24 -11.39 7.23
N LEU A 27 -15.92 -10.98 8.30
CA LEU A 27 -15.81 -11.60 9.61
C LEU A 27 -16.86 -12.72 9.71
N THR A 28 -16.41 -13.96 9.89
CA THR A 28 -17.27 -15.10 10.22
C THR A 28 -17.06 -15.50 11.69
N PRO A 29 -17.95 -16.32 12.28
CA PRO A 29 -17.81 -16.70 13.69
C PRO A 29 -16.49 -17.41 14.04
N THR A 30 -15.87 -18.09 13.08
CA THR A 30 -14.69 -18.93 13.29
C THR A 30 -13.43 -18.41 12.60
N THR A 31 -13.55 -17.55 11.58
CA THR A 31 -12.41 -17.07 10.79
C THR A 31 -12.71 -15.73 10.13
N SER A 32 -11.73 -15.16 9.43
CA SER A 32 -11.96 -14.05 8.51
C SER A 32 -11.53 -14.45 7.09
N LYS A 33 -12.21 -13.89 6.09
CA LYS A 33 -11.89 -14.09 4.68
C LYS A 33 -11.73 -12.74 4.00
N ARG A 34 -10.72 -12.59 3.14
CA ARG A 34 -10.44 -11.32 2.45
C ARG A 34 -10.71 -11.42 0.97
N ILE A 35 -11.35 -10.38 0.44
CA ILE A 35 -11.60 -10.20 -0.98
C ILE A 35 -11.20 -8.79 -1.40
N LYS A 36 -10.87 -8.62 -2.68
CA LYS A 36 -10.65 -7.29 -3.28
C LYS A 36 -11.78 -6.97 -4.24
N THR A 37 -12.45 -5.86 -4.00
CA THR A 37 -13.53 -5.36 -4.86
C THR A 37 -13.37 -3.87 -5.10
N GLU A 38 -14.26 -3.29 -5.89
CA GLU A 38 -14.23 -1.89 -6.29
C GLU A 38 -15.15 -1.04 -5.39
N PHE A 39 -14.68 0.13 -4.98
CA PHE A 39 -15.51 1.13 -4.33
C PHE A 39 -16.33 1.88 -5.39
N VAL A 40 -17.66 1.87 -5.25
CA VAL A 40 -18.57 2.50 -6.22
C VAL A 40 -18.92 3.92 -5.77
N GLY A 41 -19.16 4.13 -4.48
CA GLY A 41 -19.51 5.42 -3.94
C GLY A 41 -20.23 5.33 -2.59
N LEU A 42 -20.86 6.43 -2.19
CA LEU A 42 -21.65 6.50 -0.97
C LEU A 42 -22.84 7.43 -1.14
N LEU A 43 -23.88 7.20 -0.34
CA LEU A 43 -24.93 8.16 -0.08
C LEU A 43 -24.85 8.52 1.41
N HIS A 44 -24.60 9.81 1.69
CA HIS A 44 -24.41 10.34 3.04
C HIS A 44 -25.56 9.92 3.96
N ASP A 45 -25.22 9.43 5.15
CA ASP A 45 -26.14 8.96 6.21
C ASP A 45 -27.07 7.81 5.80
N ARG A 46 -26.79 7.16 4.66
CA ARG A 46 -27.58 6.07 4.13
C ARG A 46 -26.74 4.81 4.02
N PHE A 47 -25.78 4.79 3.09
CA PHE A 47 -24.98 3.60 2.83
C PHE A 47 -23.71 3.89 2.06
N VAL A 48 -22.77 2.96 2.15
CA VAL A 48 -21.61 2.86 1.25
C VAL A 48 -21.86 1.73 0.25
N ILE A 49 -21.48 1.94 -1.02
CA ILE A 49 -21.69 1.00 -2.11
C ILE A 49 -20.34 0.43 -2.56
N LEU A 50 -20.25 -0.90 -2.56
CA LEU A 50 -19.14 -1.64 -3.14
C LEU A 50 -19.65 -2.48 -4.31
N ASN A 51 -18.78 -2.72 -5.29
CA ASN A 51 -19.06 -3.68 -6.34
C ASN A 51 -19.06 -5.11 -5.78
N TYR A 52 -19.81 -6.02 -6.40
CA TYR A 52 -19.70 -7.44 -6.05
C TYR A 52 -18.47 -8.05 -6.75
N PRO A 53 -17.61 -8.79 -6.05
CA PRO A 53 -16.38 -9.33 -6.62
C PRO A 53 -16.67 -10.30 -7.78
N THR A 54 -15.95 -10.15 -8.90
CA THR A 54 -16.08 -11.05 -10.06
C THR A 54 -15.46 -12.42 -9.84
N ALA A 55 -15.93 -13.43 -10.60
CA ALA A 55 -15.57 -14.83 -10.46
C ALA A 55 -14.06 -15.15 -10.54
N LYS A 56 -13.26 -14.38 -11.29
CA LYS A 56 -11.79 -14.59 -11.35
C LYS A 56 -11.07 -14.32 -10.01
N ARG A 57 -11.76 -13.72 -9.04
CA ARG A 57 -11.29 -13.44 -7.68
C ARG A 57 -12.01 -14.32 -6.62
N LEU A 58 -12.69 -15.40 -7.04
CA LEU A 58 -13.43 -16.32 -6.17
C LEU A 58 -12.49 -17.09 -5.25
N SER A 59 -12.48 -16.70 -3.98
CA SER A 59 -12.34 -17.65 -2.89
C SER A 59 -13.75 -18.03 -2.41
N ASN A 60 -13.89 -19.12 -1.65
CA ASN A 60 -15.14 -19.52 -0.96
C ASN A 60 -15.68 -18.43 0.00
N ALA A 61 -14.99 -17.28 0.12
CA ALA A 61 -15.37 -16.11 0.88
C ALA A 61 -16.69 -15.47 0.42
N ILE A 62 -17.02 -15.58 -0.87
CA ILE A 62 -18.19 -14.91 -1.46
C ILE A 62 -19.52 -15.45 -0.90
N GLU A 63 -19.55 -16.72 -0.47
CA GLU A 63 -20.71 -17.34 0.18
C GLU A 63 -21.09 -16.67 1.51
N TYR A 64 -20.17 -15.90 2.10
CA TYR A 64 -20.37 -15.16 3.34
C TYR A 64 -20.74 -13.69 3.10
N LEU A 65 -20.86 -13.23 1.84
CA LEU A 65 -21.37 -11.89 1.53
C LEU A 65 -22.90 -11.89 1.55
N LYS A 66 -23.45 -11.85 2.76
CA LYS A 66 -24.89 -11.85 3.02
C LYS A 66 -25.26 -10.71 3.95
N ASP A 67 -26.53 -10.31 3.89
CA ASP A 67 -27.13 -9.34 4.80
C ASP A 67 -26.85 -9.73 6.25
N GLY A 68 -26.52 -8.75 7.08
CA GLY A 68 -26.18 -8.99 8.48
C GLY A 68 -24.72 -9.33 8.75
N VAL A 69 -23.94 -9.70 7.74
CA VAL A 69 -22.52 -10.04 7.95
C VAL A 69 -21.69 -8.79 8.17
N VAL A 70 -20.80 -8.86 9.16
CA VAL A 70 -19.88 -7.78 9.46
C VAL A 70 -18.64 -7.88 8.58
N VAL A 71 -18.25 -6.76 8.01
CA VAL A 71 -17.05 -6.59 7.22
C VAL A 71 -16.17 -5.46 7.76
N ILE A 72 -14.88 -5.56 7.50
CA ILE A 72 -13.91 -4.47 7.64
C ILE A 72 -13.46 -4.08 6.24
N VAL A 73 -13.69 -2.84 5.86
CA VAL A 73 -13.26 -2.30 4.57
C VAL A 73 -11.98 -1.51 4.77
N ARG A 74 -10.99 -1.70 3.88
CA ARG A 74 -9.74 -0.95 3.85
C ARG A 74 -9.50 -0.40 2.45
N ALA A 75 -9.37 0.93 2.34
CA ALA A 75 -9.07 1.64 1.11
C ALA A 75 -7.69 2.28 1.22
N VAL A 76 -6.77 1.93 0.32
CA VAL A 76 -5.46 2.60 0.21
C VAL A 76 -5.64 3.85 -0.63
N LEU A 77 -5.26 5.00 -0.09
CA LEU A 77 -5.34 6.28 -0.80
C LEU A 77 -4.18 6.42 -1.77
N GLU A 78 -4.49 6.66 -3.04
CA GLU A 78 -3.48 6.87 -4.10
C GLU A 78 -2.70 8.17 -3.88
N SER A 79 -3.37 9.24 -3.45
CA SER A 79 -2.80 10.57 -3.21
C SER A 79 -2.29 10.77 -1.78
N GLY A 80 -2.62 9.88 -0.84
CA GLY A 80 -2.36 10.05 0.59
C GLY A 80 -1.01 9.51 1.08
N GLY A 81 0.00 9.35 0.23
CA GLY A 81 1.34 8.88 0.65
C GLY A 81 1.37 7.44 1.22
N GLY A 82 0.35 6.62 0.95
CA GLY A 82 0.17 5.32 1.58
C GLY A 82 -0.68 5.33 2.86
N GLN A 83 -1.47 6.38 3.08
CA GLN A 83 -2.56 6.34 4.04
C GLN A 83 -3.63 5.32 3.64
N VAL A 84 -4.26 4.73 4.65
CA VAL A 84 -5.40 3.84 4.50
C VAL A 84 -6.55 4.33 5.35
N ILE A 85 -7.71 4.28 4.74
CA ILE A 85 -8.98 4.43 5.45
C ILE A 85 -9.50 3.05 5.77
N ALA A 86 -9.87 2.80 7.03
CA ALA A 86 -10.63 1.62 7.39
C ALA A 86 -11.87 1.94 8.22
N PHE A 87 -12.89 1.12 8.01
CA PHE A 87 -14.09 1.14 8.81
C PHE A 87 -14.68 -0.27 8.90
N ARG A 88 -15.30 -0.57 10.05
CA ARG A 88 -16.01 -1.83 10.31
C ARG A 88 -17.50 -1.57 10.20
N GLN A 89 -18.19 -2.26 9.29
CA GLN A 89 -19.64 -2.09 9.08
C GLN A 89 -20.32 -3.41 8.76
N GLN A 90 -21.65 -3.41 8.85
CA GLN A 90 -22.49 -4.55 8.49
C GLN A 90 -23.00 -4.39 7.07
N ILE A 91 -23.09 -5.50 6.34
CA ILE A 91 -23.78 -5.56 5.06
C ILE A 91 -25.27 -5.32 5.32
N MET A 92 -25.78 -4.24 4.76
CA MET A 92 -27.19 -3.89 4.77
C MET A 92 -27.94 -4.79 3.80
N SER A 93 -27.47 -4.88 2.56
CA SER A 93 -28.06 -5.72 1.53
C SER A 93 -27.10 -5.98 0.36
N VAL A 94 -27.41 -7.00 -0.45
CA VAL A 94 -26.76 -7.23 -1.75
C VAL A 94 -27.82 -7.15 -2.86
N SER A 95 -27.70 -6.19 -3.77
CA SER A 95 -28.60 -6.11 -4.93
C SER A 95 -28.17 -7.10 -6.02
N SER A 96 -29.10 -7.46 -6.91
CA SER A 96 -28.84 -8.32 -8.06
C SER A 96 -29.12 -7.67 -9.41
N HIS A 97 -29.95 -6.62 -9.45
CA HIS A 97 -30.34 -5.90 -10.66
C HIS A 97 -30.19 -4.38 -10.45
N PRO A 98 -29.75 -3.60 -11.46
CA PRO A 98 -29.24 -4.03 -12.76
C PRO A 98 -27.83 -4.65 -12.68
N ALA A 99 -27.16 -4.50 -11.53
CA ALA A 99 -25.87 -5.10 -11.24
C ALA A 99 -25.81 -5.60 -9.80
N ARG A 100 -24.89 -6.54 -9.54
CA ARG A 100 -24.64 -7.02 -8.18
C ARG A 100 -23.79 -6.00 -7.42
N LEU A 101 -24.37 -5.38 -6.40
CA LEU A 101 -23.70 -4.40 -5.54
C LEU A 101 -23.91 -4.78 -4.08
N ILE A 102 -22.93 -4.45 -3.26
CA ILE A 102 -22.96 -4.66 -1.82
C ILE A 102 -23.20 -3.30 -1.16
N TYR A 103 -24.27 -3.20 -0.39
CA TYR A 103 -24.59 -2.01 0.38
C TYR A 103 -24.19 -2.24 1.83
N LEU A 104 -23.39 -1.33 2.36
CA LEU A 104 -22.98 -1.33 3.76
C LEU A 104 -23.71 -0.21 4.49
N ASN A 105 -24.03 -0.45 5.76
CA ASN A 105 -24.49 0.62 6.64
C ASN A 105 -23.48 1.78 6.65
N PHE A 106 -23.97 3.01 6.83
CA PHE A 106 -23.10 4.17 6.87
C PHE A 106 -22.22 4.14 8.15
N PRO A 107 -20.88 4.23 8.02
CA PRO A 107 -19.98 4.03 9.15
C PRO A 107 -20.05 5.16 10.18
N THR A 108 -20.26 4.79 11.43
CA THR A 108 -20.18 5.70 12.59
C THR A 108 -18.74 5.97 13.03
N GLN A 109 -17.79 5.13 12.60
CA GLN A 109 -16.36 5.30 12.87
C GLN A 109 -15.55 4.99 11.62
N VAL A 110 -14.80 5.98 11.17
CA VAL A 110 -13.84 5.87 10.08
C VAL A 110 -12.46 6.21 10.64
N GLN A 111 -11.50 5.30 10.44
CA GLN A 111 -10.12 5.48 10.86
C GLN A 111 -9.26 5.79 9.65
N LEU A 112 -8.42 6.81 9.77
CA LEU A 112 -7.36 7.12 8.83
C LEU A 112 -6.03 6.76 9.51
N PHE A 113 -5.22 5.90 8.89
CA PHE A 113 -3.90 5.54 9.38
C PHE A 113 -2.88 5.60 8.26
N SER A 114 -1.65 6.01 8.59
CA SER A 114 -0.53 5.83 7.66
C SER A 114 -0.11 4.36 7.65
N LEU A 115 0.00 3.71 6.48
CA LEU A 115 0.57 2.36 6.39
C LEU A 115 2.06 2.34 6.74
N ARG A 116 2.71 3.50 6.67
CA ARG A 116 4.15 3.64 6.84
C ARG A 116 4.43 4.60 7.97
N SER A 117 5.40 4.26 8.81
CA SER A 117 5.96 5.23 9.76
C SER A 117 6.59 6.41 9.03
N GLU A 118 7.17 6.16 7.85
CA GLU A 118 7.94 7.14 7.08
C GLU A 118 7.42 7.33 5.66
N THR A 119 7.41 8.59 5.21
CA THR A 119 7.05 8.96 3.84
C THR A 119 8.09 8.44 2.86
N ARG A 120 7.62 7.88 1.73
CA ARG A 120 8.48 7.43 0.63
C ARG A 120 8.42 8.44 -0.52
N ILE A 121 9.58 8.82 -1.00
CA ILE A 121 9.73 9.79 -2.09
C ILE A 121 10.07 9.03 -3.36
N PRO A 122 9.27 9.15 -4.43
CA PRO A 122 9.59 8.58 -5.72
C PRO A 122 10.94 9.09 -6.24
N THR A 123 11.79 8.19 -6.71
CA THR A 123 13.12 8.53 -7.24
C THR A 123 13.51 7.58 -8.37
N LEU A 124 14.60 7.87 -9.07
CA LEU A 124 15.15 7.08 -10.16
C LEU A 124 16.68 7.06 -10.07
N LEU A 125 17.21 6.38 -9.05
CA LEU A 125 18.66 6.23 -8.87
C LEU A 125 19.13 4.89 -9.40
N ALA A 126 20.07 4.89 -10.33
CA ALA A 126 20.73 3.68 -10.78
C ALA A 126 21.61 3.14 -9.65
N ALA A 127 21.45 1.86 -9.33
CA ALA A 127 22.20 1.23 -8.25
C ALA A 127 22.35 -0.27 -8.54
N LYS A 128 23.19 -0.94 -7.76
CA LYS A 128 23.31 -2.39 -7.75
C LYS A 128 23.16 -2.92 -6.33
N ILE A 129 22.65 -4.14 -6.20
CA ILE A 129 22.59 -4.85 -4.92
C ILE A 129 23.64 -5.95 -4.94
N LYS A 130 24.50 -5.96 -3.92
CA LYS A 130 25.40 -7.07 -3.61
C LYS A 130 24.75 -7.97 -2.58
N LEU A 131 24.63 -9.25 -2.90
CA LEU A 131 24.10 -10.28 -2.01
C LEU A 131 25.25 -10.96 -1.24
N CYS A 132 24.91 -11.64 -0.15
CA CYS A 132 25.90 -12.36 0.67
C CYS A 132 26.63 -13.49 -0.06
N ASP A 133 26.06 -13.99 -1.16
CA ASP A 133 26.64 -15.03 -2.01
C ASP A 133 27.43 -14.45 -3.20
N GLU A 134 27.86 -13.19 -3.09
CA GLU A 134 28.64 -12.44 -4.08
C GLU A 134 27.91 -12.17 -5.41
N ARG A 135 26.62 -12.53 -5.53
CA ARG A 135 25.81 -12.14 -6.69
C ARG A 135 25.55 -10.64 -6.67
N GLU A 136 25.72 -10.00 -7.84
CA GLU A 136 25.37 -8.61 -8.06
C GLU A 136 24.12 -8.49 -8.95
N LEU A 137 23.14 -7.71 -8.49
CA LEU A 137 21.92 -7.43 -9.24
C LEU A 137 21.87 -5.94 -9.59
N HIS A 138 21.87 -5.61 -10.88
CA HIS A 138 21.74 -4.24 -11.35
C HIS A 138 20.27 -3.82 -11.47
N GLY A 139 19.99 -2.57 -11.10
CA GLY A 139 18.63 -2.08 -11.09
C GLY A 139 18.51 -0.59 -10.80
N VAL A 140 17.30 -0.19 -10.43
CA VAL A 140 16.97 1.21 -10.16
C VAL A 140 16.17 1.31 -8.86
N ILE A 141 16.58 2.22 -7.98
CA ILE A 141 15.76 2.62 -6.83
C ILE A 141 14.61 3.48 -7.34
N LYS A 142 13.38 3.03 -7.09
CA LYS A 142 12.12 3.65 -7.54
C LYS A 142 11.48 4.55 -6.48
N ASP A 143 11.69 4.23 -5.21
CA ASP A 143 11.33 5.09 -4.09
C ASP A 143 12.29 4.89 -2.93
N ILE A 144 12.40 5.91 -2.07
CA ILE A 144 13.27 5.91 -0.89
C ILE A 144 12.54 6.58 0.29
N SER A 145 12.74 6.04 1.49
CA SER A 145 12.44 6.65 2.78
C SER A 145 13.67 6.55 3.68
N VAL A 146 13.65 7.22 4.83
CA VAL A 146 14.75 7.17 5.81
C VAL A 146 15.04 5.76 6.34
N THR A 147 14.07 4.85 6.27
CA THR A 147 14.19 3.44 6.75
C THR A 147 14.22 2.38 5.65
N GLY A 148 14.11 2.74 4.36
CA GLY A 148 13.91 1.72 3.33
C GLY A 148 13.91 2.23 1.90
N VAL A 149 14.08 1.30 0.96
CA VAL A 149 14.02 1.58 -0.49
C VAL A 149 13.16 0.57 -1.23
N MET A 150 12.64 0.97 -2.39
CA MET A 150 12.11 0.05 -3.40
C MET A 150 13.08 -0.04 -4.56
N PHE A 151 13.65 -1.23 -4.78
CA PHE A 151 14.59 -1.50 -5.87
C PHE A 151 13.95 -2.36 -6.96
N ASP A 152 14.13 -1.97 -8.21
CA ASP A 152 13.55 -2.63 -9.38
C ASP A 152 14.67 -3.24 -10.22
N VAL A 153 14.62 -4.56 -10.38
CA VAL A 153 15.56 -5.35 -11.18
C VAL A 153 14.87 -5.80 -12.45
N LYS A 154 15.55 -5.67 -13.60
CA LYS A 154 15.08 -6.21 -14.87
C LYS A 154 15.61 -7.64 -15.04
N GLY A 155 14.77 -8.54 -15.54
CA GLY A 155 15.16 -9.94 -15.75
C GLY A 155 13.95 -10.88 -15.74
N LEU A 156 14.17 -12.15 -16.09
CA LEU A 156 13.12 -13.18 -16.11
C LEU A 156 13.29 -14.22 -15.00
N ASP A 157 14.32 -14.08 -14.16
CA ASP A 157 14.62 -15.05 -13.12
C ASP A 157 13.65 -14.88 -11.93
N ASP A 158 13.19 -16.02 -11.40
CA ASP A 158 12.46 -16.03 -10.15
C ASP A 158 13.43 -15.79 -9.00
N LEU A 159 13.37 -14.58 -8.42
CA LEU A 159 14.25 -14.14 -7.33
C LEU A 159 13.58 -14.29 -5.96
N SER A 160 12.49 -15.05 -5.87
CA SER A 160 11.70 -15.22 -4.62
C SER A 160 12.51 -15.79 -3.46
N GLU A 161 13.56 -16.57 -3.75
CA GLU A 161 14.52 -17.13 -2.78
C GLU A 161 15.29 -16.08 -1.98
N LEU A 162 15.40 -14.85 -2.51
CA LEU A 162 16.13 -13.75 -1.87
C LEU A 162 15.33 -13.08 -0.75
N LYS A 163 14.11 -13.52 -0.47
CA LYS A 163 13.31 -12.92 0.60
C LYS A 163 13.95 -13.18 1.96
N ASN A 164 14.04 -12.13 2.77
CA ASN A 164 14.66 -12.07 4.10
C ASN A 164 16.19 -12.20 4.11
N THR A 165 16.88 -12.10 2.97
CA THR A 165 18.35 -12.11 2.94
C THR A 165 18.91 -10.70 3.17
N GLN A 166 20.15 -10.64 3.69
CA GLN A 166 20.91 -9.41 3.82
C GLN A 166 21.51 -9.03 2.46
N CYS A 167 21.65 -7.73 2.23
CA CYS A 167 22.19 -7.20 1.00
C CYS A 167 22.80 -5.82 1.23
N ASN A 168 23.72 -5.41 0.35
CA ASN A 168 24.23 -4.06 0.30
C ASN A 168 23.81 -3.38 -0.99
N ILE A 169 23.22 -2.20 -0.88
CA ILE A 169 22.86 -1.34 -2.00
C ILE A 169 24.05 -0.45 -2.29
N VAL A 170 24.58 -0.51 -3.50
CA VAL A 170 25.74 0.24 -3.96
C VAL A 170 25.31 1.20 -5.06
N LEU A 171 25.55 2.49 -4.84
CA LEU A 171 25.39 3.55 -5.83
C LEU A 171 26.77 3.99 -6.30
N ASP A 172 27.03 3.85 -7.59
CA ASP A 172 28.27 4.31 -8.22
C ASP A 172 27.98 5.61 -8.96
N GLU A 173 28.37 6.73 -8.35
CA GLU A 173 28.21 8.05 -8.92
C GLU A 173 29.51 8.51 -9.56
N LYS A 174 29.47 8.76 -10.87
CA LYS A 174 30.62 9.19 -11.69
C LYS A 174 31.42 10.37 -11.10
N ASN A 175 30.80 11.20 -10.25
CA ASN A 175 31.41 12.41 -9.68
C ASN A 175 31.47 12.45 -8.14
N LYS A 176 30.77 11.55 -7.41
CA LYS A 176 30.70 11.58 -5.93
C LYS A 176 31.32 10.35 -5.26
N GLY A 177 31.76 9.37 -6.05
CA GLY A 177 32.31 8.12 -5.54
C GLY A 177 31.23 7.07 -5.30
N ILE A 178 31.58 6.05 -4.50
CA ILE A 178 30.72 4.90 -4.24
C ILE A 178 30.04 5.11 -2.88
N THR A 179 28.72 5.10 -2.85
CA THR A 179 27.92 5.06 -1.62
C THR A 179 27.34 3.67 -1.43
N GLU A 180 27.43 3.12 -0.20
CA GLU A 180 26.96 1.78 0.12
C GLU A 180 26.07 1.79 1.36
N PHE A 181 24.88 1.16 1.27
CA PHE A 181 23.96 1.00 2.39
C PHE A 181 23.64 -0.47 2.61
N SER A 182 23.80 -0.96 3.84
CA SER A 182 23.31 -2.28 4.20
C SER A 182 21.80 -2.29 4.42
N GLY A 183 21.18 -3.43 4.10
CA GLY A 183 19.76 -3.65 4.35
C GLY A 183 19.32 -5.09 4.15
N GLN A 184 18.07 -5.37 4.48
CA GLN A 184 17.44 -6.69 4.33
C GLN A 184 16.30 -6.64 3.32
N ILE A 185 16.22 -7.62 2.43
CA ILE A 185 15.12 -7.75 1.47
C ILE A 185 13.87 -8.26 2.20
N CYS A 186 12.92 -7.39 2.52
CA CYS A 186 11.71 -7.76 3.27
C CYS A 186 10.57 -8.27 2.38
N SER A 187 10.55 -7.87 1.11
CA SER A 187 9.47 -8.27 0.18
C SER A 187 9.96 -8.33 -1.26
N ILE A 188 9.38 -9.26 -2.01
CA ILE A 188 9.65 -9.45 -3.43
C ILE A 188 8.32 -9.54 -4.18
N LYS A 189 8.18 -8.78 -5.25
CA LYS A 189 7.04 -8.82 -6.17
C LYS A 189 7.54 -9.09 -7.58
N SER A 190 7.34 -10.31 -8.05
CA SER A 190 7.66 -10.70 -9.43
C SER A 190 6.70 -10.03 -10.42
N ARG A 191 7.22 -9.60 -11.57
CA ARG A 191 6.51 -8.96 -12.67
C ARG A 191 6.99 -9.59 -13.98
N ALA A 192 6.23 -9.41 -15.06
CA ALA A 192 6.60 -9.97 -16.37
C ALA A 192 7.96 -9.46 -16.91
N ALA A 193 8.42 -8.29 -16.43
CA ALA A 193 9.66 -7.64 -16.90
C ALA A 193 10.80 -7.66 -15.85
N GLY A 194 10.63 -8.33 -14.72
CA GLY A 194 11.58 -8.24 -13.61
C GLY A 194 11.00 -8.53 -12.24
N ALA A 195 11.71 -8.09 -11.21
CA ALA A 195 11.29 -8.20 -9.83
C ALA A 195 11.44 -6.87 -9.10
N GLN A 196 10.52 -6.62 -8.16
CA GLN A 196 10.56 -5.46 -7.28
C GLN A 196 10.89 -5.91 -5.86
N PHE A 197 11.95 -5.35 -5.28
CA PHE A 197 12.39 -5.61 -3.92
C PHE A 197 12.03 -4.45 -3.01
N GLY A 198 11.39 -4.75 -1.90
CA GLY A 198 11.30 -3.82 -0.77
C GLY A 198 12.42 -4.14 0.20
N ILE A 199 13.33 -3.20 0.42
CA ILE A 199 14.52 -3.37 1.26
C ILE A 199 14.39 -2.46 2.48
N GLN A 200 14.57 -3.01 3.67
CA GLN A 200 14.68 -2.26 4.91
C GLN A 200 16.15 -1.96 5.16
N LEU A 201 16.49 -0.68 5.34
CA LEU A 201 17.86 -0.24 5.56
C LEU A 201 18.27 -0.47 7.01
N THR A 202 19.54 -0.83 7.21
CA THR A 202 20.21 -0.85 8.52
C THR A 202 21.02 0.42 8.78
N ALA A 203 21.21 1.27 7.76
CA ALA A 203 21.81 2.58 7.88
C ALA A 203 21.06 3.47 8.89
N SER A 204 21.79 4.39 9.53
CA SER A 204 21.17 5.31 10.48
C SER A 204 20.26 6.32 9.77
N GLU A 205 19.24 6.85 10.47
CA GLU A 205 18.37 7.86 9.88
C GLU A 205 19.12 9.13 9.46
N ASP A 206 20.14 9.54 10.22
CA ASP A 206 20.91 10.76 9.94
C ASP A 206 21.76 10.61 8.67
N GLU A 207 22.36 9.43 8.50
CA GLU A 207 23.08 9.06 7.28
C GLU A 207 22.15 9.08 6.06
N MET A 208 20.95 8.50 6.19
CA MET A 208 19.97 8.50 5.11
C MET A 208 19.42 9.89 4.81
N LYS A 209 19.18 10.73 5.82
CA LYS A 209 18.77 12.13 5.64
C LYS A 209 19.84 12.94 4.91
N ALA A 210 21.12 12.74 5.25
CA ALA A 210 22.23 13.38 4.54
C ALA A 210 22.29 12.93 3.08
N PHE A 211 22.22 11.63 2.82
CA PHE A 211 22.19 11.08 1.47
C PHE A 211 21.03 11.63 0.63
N MET A 212 19.82 11.63 1.19
CA MET A 212 18.62 12.15 0.52
C MET A 212 18.78 13.64 0.20
N LYS A 213 19.31 14.44 1.12
CA LYS A 213 19.59 15.86 0.91
C LYS A 213 20.61 16.09 -0.21
N ASP A 214 21.70 15.31 -0.23
CA ASP A 214 22.74 15.41 -1.26
C ASP A 214 22.24 15.03 -2.67
N HIS A 215 21.15 14.26 -2.71
CA HIS A 215 20.45 13.85 -3.94
C HIS A 215 19.24 14.73 -4.28
N LEU A 216 19.05 15.86 -3.55
CA LEU A 216 17.91 16.76 -3.72
C LEU A 216 16.55 16.06 -3.56
N ILE A 217 16.53 14.99 -2.76
CA ILE A 217 15.33 14.24 -2.40
C ILE A 217 14.75 14.89 -1.15
N ASP A 218 13.83 15.83 -1.35
CA ASP A 218 13.31 16.68 -0.29
C ASP A 218 12.09 16.06 0.41
N LEU A 219 12.27 15.74 1.70
CA LEU A 219 11.22 15.25 2.61
C LEU A 219 10.11 16.28 2.86
N SER A 220 10.39 17.57 2.68
CA SER A 220 9.41 18.65 2.93
C SER A 220 8.38 18.82 1.81
N VAL A 221 8.68 18.34 0.60
CA VAL A 221 7.78 18.46 -0.58
C VAL A 221 6.48 17.68 -0.41
N LEU A 222 6.45 16.72 0.52
CA LEU A 222 5.28 15.87 0.81
C LEU A 222 4.64 16.16 2.17
N ALA A 223 5.11 17.19 2.90
CA ALA A 223 4.41 17.64 4.10
C ALA A 223 3.03 18.17 3.68
N PRO A 224 1.93 17.77 4.36
CA PRO A 224 0.65 18.39 4.10
C PRO A 224 0.79 19.89 4.32
N LEU A 225 0.38 20.69 3.33
CA LEU A 225 0.18 22.13 3.50
C LEU A 225 -0.76 22.29 4.71
N VAL A 226 -0.20 22.75 5.82
CA VAL A 226 -0.90 22.99 7.08
C VAL A 226 -1.98 24.04 6.89
#